data_AF-A0A662XCS4-F1
#
_entry.id   AF-A0A662XCS4-F1
#
_cell.length_a   1.000
_cell.length_b   1.000
_cell.length_c   1.000
_cell.angle_alpha   90.00
_cell.angle_beta   90.00
_cell.angle_gamma   90.00
#
_symmetry.space_group_name_H-M   'P 1'
#
loop_
_entity.id
_entity.type
_entity.pdbx_description
1 polymer ?
#
loop_
_entity_poly.entity_id
_entity_poly.type
_entity_poly.pdbx_seq_one_letter_code
_entity_poly.pdbx_strand_id
1 'polypeptide(L)'
;VDFDHLIPSFASSSALPQPTTKTQQATMVFTKFSFSTLLLSGAVTSVLGHGGMVTPESREIRTMGLDIDSSFGWPIAMRPGGDCLNNTPDTNLQTIPYGQSKIEMRANDGANHIGPCTVYLVNPDDVTSKLQVGQLDDCMRSLHPAAGNKGDAPIPAEMSIDVPESGLPCSPEHCVLEFYWEATHLEPHELFNNCADVSLGGSASGTTAESSAPATTTTAPATTTTAPATTTAPAATTAAPASTSSPASSGTTYVSVGADSSMKAAMDQWCNDNCNNDPPYCPDTTCTAA
;
A
#
# COMPACT_ATOMS: atom_id res chain seq x y z
N VAL A 1 24.15 15.53 55.00
CA VAL A 1 24.25 14.07 55.16
C VAL A 1 24.89 13.58 53.87
N ASP A 2 26.20 13.42 53.91
CA ASP A 2 27.04 12.92 52.82
C ASP A 2 26.63 11.51 52.43
N PHE A 3 26.77 11.17 51.14
CA PHE A 3 27.38 9.90 50.77
C PHE A 3 28.18 10.06 49.47
N ASP A 4 29.47 10.16 49.69
CA ASP A 4 30.58 10.08 48.76
C ASP A 4 30.90 8.60 48.45
N HIS A 5 31.78 8.36 47.45
CA HIS A 5 32.59 7.14 47.22
C HIS A 5 31.91 5.92 46.52
N LEU A 6 32.46 5.23 45.49
CA LEU A 6 33.84 4.98 45.04
C LEU A 6 33.90 4.50 43.55
N ILE A 7 35.02 4.83 42.88
CA ILE A 7 35.58 4.18 41.67
C ILE A 7 36.65 3.15 42.12
N PRO A 8 36.96 2.09 41.35
CA PRO A 8 38.25 2.04 40.60
C PRO A 8 38.09 1.36 39.21
N SER A 9 38.59 1.88 38.09
CA SER A 9 39.98 1.95 37.57
C SER A 9 40.80 0.64 37.66
N PHE A 10 41.02 -0.01 36.51
CA PHE A 10 42.15 -0.90 36.25
C PHE A 10 42.73 -0.63 34.86
N ALA A 11 44.04 -0.47 34.82
CA ALA A 11 44.87 -0.28 33.63
C ALA A 11 45.95 -1.38 33.56
N SER A 12 46.58 -1.46 32.38
CA SER A 12 47.84 -2.18 32.05
C SER A 12 47.76 -3.70 31.88
N SER A 13 48.51 -4.36 30.99
CA SER A 13 49.47 -3.95 29.95
C SER A 13 49.96 -5.21 29.19
N SER A 14 50.57 -5.00 28.02
CA SER A 14 51.66 -5.80 27.41
C SER A 14 51.35 -7.15 26.72
N ALA A 15 51.58 -7.22 25.40
CA ALA A 15 52.84 -7.67 24.79
C ALA A 15 52.66 -8.32 23.40
N LEU A 16 53.42 -7.83 22.43
CA LEU A 16 53.75 -8.43 21.12
C LEU A 16 54.61 -9.71 21.28
N PRO A 17 54.59 -10.66 20.31
CA PRO A 17 55.55 -10.59 19.20
C PRO A 17 55.05 -11.08 17.82
N GLN A 18 55.53 -10.42 16.76
CA GLN A 18 55.82 -11.00 15.42
C GLN A 18 57.27 -11.57 15.43
N PRO A 19 57.82 -12.22 14.37
CA PRO A 19 57.30 -12.60 13.04
C PRO A 19 57.59 -14.08 12.66
N THR A 20 57.13 -14.54 11.48
CA THR A 20 57.97 -15.41 10.60
C THR A 20 57.41 -15.42 9.18
N THR A 21 58.32 -15.13 8.25
CA THR A 21 58.19 -15.23 6.80
C THR A 21 58.20 -16.69 6.34
N LYS A 22 57.41 -17.01 5.31
CA LYS A 22 57.71 -18.12 4.38
C LYS A 22 57.17 -17.84 2.99
N THR A 23 58.09 -17.53 2.10
CA THR A 23 57.99 -17.60 0.65
C THR A 23 57.86 -19.07 0.22
N GLN A 24 56.84 -19.44 -0.55
CA GLN A 24 56.93 -20.55 -1.51
C GLN A 24 56.02 -20.32 -2.73
N GLN A 25 56.71 -20.16 -3.86
CA GLN A 25 56.51 -20.76 -5.19
C GLN A 25 55.09 -20.84 -5.78
N ALA A 26 54.98 -20.10 -6.89
CA ALA A 26 53.98 -20.28 -7.94
C ALA A 26 53.98 -21.70 -8.50
N THR A 27 52.80 -22.29 -8.62
CA THR A 27 52.50 -23.36 -9.58
C THR A 27 51.23 -22.95 -10.32
N MET A 28 51.37 -22.56 -11.59
CA MET A 28 50.24 -22.41 -12.51
C MET A 28 49.68 -23.80 -12.80
N VAL A 29 48.43 -24.04 -12.41
CA VAL A 29 47.62 -25.13 -12.94
C VAL A 29 46.45 -24.50 -13.70
N PHE A 30 46.53 -24.58 -15.03
CA PHE A 30 45.40 -24.33 -15.91
C PHE A 30 44.39 -25.45 -15.72
N THR A 31 43.28 -25.16 -15.02
CA THR A 31 42.09 -26.02 -15.03
C THR A 31 40.91 -25.20 -15.51
N LYS A 32 40.40 -25.56 -16.70
CA LYS A 32 39.16 -25.05 -17.27
C LYS A 32 38.02 -25.30 -16.26
N PHE A 33 37.37 -24.24 -15.80
CA PHE A 33 36.04 -24.34 -15.20
C PHE A 33 35.06 -23.49 -16.00
N SER A 34 33.99 -24.17 -16.42
CA SER A 34 32.89 -23.65 -17.21
C SER A 34 32.33 -22.35 -16.65
N PHE A 35 32.07 -21.42 -17.56
CA PHE A 35 31.09 -20.36 -17.38
C PHE A 35 29.73 -20.98 -17.04
N SER A 36 29.32 -20.88 -15.79
CA SER A 36 27.90 -20.85 -15.42
C SER A 36 27.65 -19.54 -14.70
N THR A 37 27.47 -18.49 -15.50
CA THR A 37 26.83 -17.26 -15.06
C THR A 37 25.38 -17.59 -14.74
N LEU A 38 25.12 -18.06 -13.53
CA LEU A 38 23.77 -18.18 -13.01
C LEU A 38 23.31 -16.76 -12.66
N LEU A 39 22.79 -16.05 -13.67
CA LEU A 39 21.99 -14.84 -13.46
C LEU A 39 20.72 -15.29 -12.73
N LEU A 40 20.77 -15.32 -11.39
CA LEU A 40 19.57 -15.23 -10.59
C LEU A 40 19.02 -13.82 -10.86
N SER A 41 18.17 -13.71 -11.87
CA SER A 41 17.19 -12.64 -11.98
C SER A 41 16.29 -12.78 -10.77
N GLY A 42 16.68 -12.13 -9.67
CA GLY A 42 15.82 -11.95 -8.52
C GLY A 42 14.54 -11.31 -9.03
N ALA A 43 13.42 -12.01 -8.86
CA ALA A 43 12.12 -11.40 -9.04
C ALA A 43 12.09 -10.21 -8.09
N VAL A 44 12.14 -9.00 -8.64
CA VAL A 44 11.75 -7.81 -7.90
C VAL A 44 10.29 -8.06 -7.51
N THR A 45 10.08 -8.47 -6.27
CA THR A 45 8.76 -8.45 -5.67
C THR A 45 8.37 -6.99 -5.69
N SER A 46 7.58 -6.60 -6.68
CA SER A 46 6.86 -5.34 -6.69
C SER A 46 6.29 -5.18 -5.30
N VAL A 47 6.75 -4.17 -4.56
CA VAL A 47 6.18 -3.87 -3.26
C VAL A 47 4.70 -3.61 -3.57
N LEU A 48 3.81 -4.42 -3.01
CA LEU A 48 2.37 -4.29 -3.22
C LEU A 48 1.88 -3.18 -2.29
N GLY A 49 0.93 -2.37 -2.77
CA GLY A 49 0.27 -1.40 -1.91
C GLY A 49 -0.43 -2.09 -0.73
N HIS A 50 -0.38 -1.47 0.45
CA HIS A 50 -0.78 -2.09 1.71
C HIS A 50 -2.29 -2.09 1.89
N GLY A 51 -2.99 -1.10 1.32
CA GLY A 51 -4.44 -1.03 1.39
C GLY A 51 -4.99 0.38 1.52
N GLY A 52 -6.32 0.48 1.58
CA GLY A 52 -7.00 1.76 1.66
C GLY A 52 -8.52 1.65 1.58
N MET A 53 -9.19 2.80 1.44
CA MET A 53 -10.63 2.87 1.22
C MET A 53 -10.99 2.40 -0.20
N VAL A 54 -11.91 1.44 -0.29
CA VAL A 54 -12.34 0.81 -1.55
C VAL A 54 -13.81 1.11 -1.88
N THR A 55 -14.62 1.48 -0.90
CA THR A 55 -15.98 2.01 -1.11
C THR A 55 -16.25 3.16 -0.14
N PRO A 56 -16.66 4.35 -0.62
CA PRO A 56 -16.71 4.73 -2.03
C PRO A 56 -15.34 4.59 -2.69
N GLU A 57 -15.34 4.20 -3.96
CA GLU A 57 -14.12 3.91 -4.71
C GLU A 57 -13.30 5.20 -4.88
N SER A 58 -12.00 5.13 -4.59
CA SER A 58 -11.16 6.32 -4.52
C SER A 58 -10.83 6.91 -5.89
N ARG A 59 -10.50 8.19 -5.94
CA ARG A 59 -10.05 8.88 -7.15
C ARG A 59 -8.77 8.27 -7.72
N GLU A 60 -7.89 7.74 -6.88
CA GLU A 60 -6.67 7.08 -7.35
C GLU A 60 -7.00 5.87 -8.24
N ILE A 61 -8.05 5.13 -7.91
CA ILE A 61 -8.52 4.02 -8.76
C ILE A 61 -9.21 4.60 -10.01
N ARG A 62 -10.11 5.56 -9.82
CA ARG A 62 -11.05 5.99 -10.87
C ARG A 62 -10.48 6.99 -11.88
N THR A 63 -9.54 7.83 -11.48
CA THR A 63 -8.98 8.91 -12.32
C THR A 63 -7.51 8.70 -12.65
N MET A 64 -6.78 8.00 -11.77
CA MET A 64 -5.36 7.70 -12.00
C MET A 64 -5.12 6.27 -12.51
N GLY A 65 -6.16 5.44 -12.57
CA GLY A 65 -6.08 4.08 -13.09
C GLY A 65 -5.26 3.14 -12.20
N LEU A 66 -5.14 3.43 -10.90
CA LEU A 66 -4.50 2.50 -9.99
C LEU A 66 -5.36 1.25 -9.84
N ASP A 67 -4.74 0.11 -10.06
CA ASP A 67 -5.32 -1.19 -9.81
C ASP A 67 -5.40 -1.47 -8.30
N ILE A 68 -6.60 -1.84 -7.85
CA ILE A 68 -6.93 -2.09 -6.44
C ILE A 68 -6.10 -3.22 -5.83
N ASP A 69 -5.66 -4.21 -6.62
CA ASP A 69 -4.97 -5.40 -6.12
C ASP A 69 -3.44 -5.27 -6.16
N SER A 70 -2.90 -4.27 -6.86
CA SER A 70 -1.45 -4.18 -7.12
C SER A 70 -0.81 -2.81 -6.86
N SER A 71 -1.49 -1.72 -7.24
CA SER A 71 -0.89 -0.38 -7.22
C SER A 71 -1.61 0.60 -6.29
N PHE A 72 -2.73 0.21 -5.71
CA PHE A 72 -3.49 1.00 -4.75
C PHE A 72 -3.03 0.77 -3.30
N GLY A 73 -3.06 1.83 -2.48
CA GLY A 73 -2.84 1.72 -1.03
C GLY A 73 -1.39 1.90 -0.57
N TRP A 74 -0.60 2.69 -1.30
CA TRP A 74 0.73 3.09 -0.87
C TRP A 74 0.67 4.16 0.22
N PRO A 75 1.65 4.19 1.15
CA PRO A 75 1.88 5.36 1.99
C PRO A 75 2.03 6.62 1.12
N ILE A 76 1.58 7.77 1.63
CA ILE A 76 1.60 9.08 0.94
C ILE A 76 2.98 9.37 0.36
N ALA A 77 4.04 9.12 1.14
CA ALA A 77 5.43 9.37 0.73
C ALA A 77 5.89 8.52 -0.48
N MET A 78 5.21 7.40 -0.76
CA MET A 78 5.56 6.47 -1.84
C MET A 78 4.56 6.51 -3.00
N ARG A 79 3.52 7.36 -2.91
CA ARG A 79 2.39 7.32 -3.82
C ARG A 79 2.56 8.29 -5.00
N PRO A 80 2.28 7.85 -6.25
CA PRO A 80 1.98 8.75 -7.36
C PRO A 80 0.92 9.79 -6.97
N GLY A 81 1.22 11.09 -7.09
CA GLY A 81 0.30 12.17 -6.72
C GLY A 81 0.36 12.61 -5.25
N GLY A 82 0.99 11.82 -4.36
CA GLY A 82 1.16 12.16 -2.95
C GLY A 82 -0.18 12.18 -2.19
N ASP A 83 -0.48 13.30 -1.55
CA ASP A 83 -1.74 13.51 -0.84
C ASP A 83 -2.93 13.41 -1.81
N CYS A 84 -3.89 12.53 -1.50
CA CYS A 84 -5.07 12.30 -2.32
C CYS A 84 -5.85 13.57 -2.67
N LEU A 85 -5.83 14.60 -1.82
CA LEU A 85 -6.55 15.85 -2.06
C LEU A 85 -6.04 16.62 -3.29
N ASN A 86 -4.78 16.40 -3.68
CA ASN A 86 -4.16 17.04 -4.85
C ASN A 86 -4.35 16.26 -6.16
N ASN A 87 -4.90 15.05 -6.09
CA ASN A 87 -5.12 14.20 -7.27
C ASN A 87 -6.30 14.70 -8.11
N THR A 88 -6.34 14.29 -9.38
CA THR A 88 -7.43 14.63 -10.32
C THR A 88 -8.79 14.28 -9.72
N PRO A 89 -9.69 15.26 -9.52
CA PRO A 89 -11.02 15.01 -9.00
C PRO A 89 -11.81 14.08 -9.92
N ASP A 90 -12.60 13.18 -9.33
CA ASP A 90 -13.57 12.40 -10.09
C ASP A 90 -14.87 13.20 -10.30
N THR A 91 -15.37 13.17 -11.53
CA THR A 91 -16.62 13.85 -11.92
C THR A 91 -17.83 12.93 -11.87
N ASN A 92 -17.63 11.61 -11.75
CA ASN A 92 -18.70 10.62 -11.65
C ASN A 92 -18.99 10.30 -10.17
N LEU A 93 -19.56 11.27 -9.46
CA LEU A 93 -19.70 11.25 -8.01
C LEU A 93 -20.49 10.04 -7.50
N GLN A 94 -19.99 9.42 -6.43
CA GLN A 94 -20.70 8.37 -5.69
C GLN A 94 -21.55 9.01 -4.58
N THR A 95 -22.78 8.55 -4.39
CA THR A 95 -23.66 9.15 -3.36
C THR A 95 -23.45 8.48 -2.00
N ILE A 96 -23.23 9.29 -0.96
CA ILE A 96 -23.26 8.88 0.44
C ILE A 96 -24.55 9.44 1.08
N PRO A 97 -25.37 8.61 1.75
CA PRO A 97 -26.56 9.10 2.42
C PRO A 97 -26.26 9.85 3.72
N TYR A 98 -27.18 10.72 4.12
CA TYR A 98 -27.16 11.34 5.43
C TYR A 98 -27.42 10.31 6.55
N GLY A 99 -26.90 10.61 7.73
CA GLY A 99 -26.90 9.77 8.91
C GLY A 99 -25.85 8.67 8.84
N GLN A 100 -26.16 7.55 9.48
CA GLN A 100 -25.26 6.41 9.55
C GLN A 100 -25.05 5.77 8.18
N SER A 101 -23.80 5.75 7.75
CA SER A 101 -23.32 5.13 6.52
C SER A 101 -22.14 4.20 6.81
N LYS A 102 -21.71 3.47 5.80
CA LYS A 102 -20.56 2.57 5.87
C LYS A 102 -19.58 2.91 4.77
N ILE A 103 -18.30 2.78 5.07
CA ILE A 103 -17.24 2.75 4.07
C ILE A 103 -16.51 1.42 4.18
N GLU A 104 -16.05 0.93 3.06
CA GLU A 104 -15.27 -0.31 2.99
C GLU A 104 -13.80 0.05 2.77
N MET A 105 -12.94 -0.67 3.49
CA MET A 105 -11.50 -0.58 3.42
C MET A 105 -10.94 -1.98 3.15
N ARG A 106 -9.72 -2.04 2.65
CA ARG A 106 -9.07 -3.32 2.40
C ARG A 106 -7.57 -3.21 2.64
N ALA A 107 -6.99 -4.13 3.40
CA ALA A 107 -5.54 -4.35 3.40
C ALA A 107 -5.20 -5.38 2.31
N ASN A 108 -4.63 -4.93 1.21
CA ASN A 108 -4.52 -5.72 -0.03
C ASN A 108 -3.53 -6.87 0.06
N ASP A 109 -2.42 -6.64 0.76
CA ASP A 109 -1.37 -7.61 0.99
C ASP A 109 -1.47 -8.28 2.37
N GLY A 110 -2.59 -8.11 3.06
CA GLY A 110 -2.83 -8.66 4.39
C GLY A 110 -2.13 -7.91 5.53
N ALA A 111 -1.35 -6.86 5.27
CA ALA A 111 -0.72 -6.07 6.33
C ALA A 111 -1.71 -5.08 6.97
N ASN A 112 -2.33 -5.46 8.08
CA ASN A 112 -3.22 -4.58 8.86
C ASN A 112 -2.45 -3.79 9.92
N HIS A 113 -1.70 -2.77 9.50
CA HIS A 113 -0.91 -1.94 10.41
C HIS A 113 -1.69 -1.46 11.66
N ILE A 114 -0.96 -1.26 12.75
CA ILE A 114 -1.50 -0.69 14.00
C ILE A 114 -1.50 0.83 13.88
N GLY A 115 -2.63 1.46 14.27
CA GLY A 115 -2.75 2.90 14.45
C GLY A 115 -4.12 3.47 14.02
N PRO A 116 -4.39 4.73 14.36
CA PRO A 116 -5.72 5.32 14.23
C PRO A 116 -6.07 5.64 12.78
N CYS A 117 -7.35 5.59 12.44
CA CYS A 117 -7.85 6.18 11.21
C CYS A 117 -9.06 7.07 11.44
N THR A 118 -9.17 8.08 10.60
CA THR A 118 -10.20 9.10 10.66
C THR A 118 -10.76 9.33 9.26
N VAL A 119 -12.06 9.60 9.19
CA VAL A 119 -12.74 9.93 7.94
C VAL A 119 -13.28 11.35 8.03
N TYR A 120 -13.01 12.14 6.99
CA TYR A 120 -13.43 13.52 6.88
C TYR A 120 -14.30 13.72 5.64
N LEU A 121 -15.28 14.63 5.74
CA LEU A 121 -15.79 15.36 4.60
C LEU A 121 -14.94 16.62 4.43
N VAL A 122 -14.55 16.91 3.20
CA VAL A 122 -13.64 18.00 2.85
C VAL A 122 -14.25 18.84 1.74
N ASN A 123 -14.08 20.16 1.84
CA ASN A 123 -14.41 21.07 0.75
C ASN A 123 -13.37 20.97 -0.37
N PRO A 124 -13.78 20.62 -1.61
CA PRO A 124 -12.84 20.54 -2.73
C PRO A 124 -12.21 21.90 -3.08
N ASP A 125 -12.87 23.03 -2.79
CA ASP A 125 -12.37 24.38 -3.06
C ASP A 125 -11.52 24.95 -1.92
N ASP A 126 -11.67 24.42 -0.70
CA ASP A 126 -10.88 24.77 0.49
C ASP A 126 -10.60 23.52 1.32
N VAL A 127 -9.50 22.85 0.99
CA VAL A 127 -9.10 21.58 1.62
C VAL A 127 -8.77 21.70 3.11
N THR A 128 -8.72 22.91 3.67
CA THR A 128 -8.58 23.13 5.11
C THR A 128 -9.91 23.07 5.86
N SER A 129 -11.02 23.26 5.15
CA SER A 129 -12.38 23.11 5.67
C SER A 129 -12.76 21.62 5.68
N LYS A 130 -12.58 20.99 6.84
CA LYS A 130 -12.84 19.57 7.06
C LYS A 130 -13.85 19.35 8.20
N LEU A 131 -14.65 18.31 8.07
CA LEU A 131 -15.56 17.81 9.09
C LEU A 131 -15.31 16.33 9.31
N GLN A 132 -14.91 15.94 10.52
CA GLN A 132 -14.77 14.53 10.88
C GLN A 132 -16.14 13.85 10.95
N VAL A 133 -16.28 12.71 10.27
CA VAL A 133 -17.52 11.91 10.21
C VAL A 133 -17.32 10.46 10.66
N GLY A 134 -16.09 10.03 10.96
CA GLY A 134 -15.82 8.71 11.52
C GLY A 134 -14.40 8.59 12.05
N GLN A 135 -14.17 7.64 12.95
CA GLN A 135 -12.86 7.34 13.52
C GLN A 135 -12.81 5.93 14.11
N LEU A 136 -11.62 5.31 14.07
CA LEU A 136 -11.26 4.12 14.82
C LEU A 136 -9.88 4.31 15.47
N ASP A 137 -9.73 3.88 16.72
CA ASP A 137 -8.48 4.05 17.48
C ASP A 137 -7.34 3.19 16.94
N ASP A 138 -7.65 2.02 16.39
CA ASP A 138 -6.67 1.09 15.82
C ASP A 138 -7.22 0.53 14.51
N CYS A 139 -7.50 1.40 13.55
CA CYS A 139 -8.18 1.19 12.27
C CYS A 139 -8.55 -0.26 11.89
N MET A 140 -7.73 -0.90 11.04
CA MET A 140 -7.97 -2.26 10.55
C MET A 140 -7.94 -3.30 11.67
N ARG A 141 -7.18 -3.05 12.74
CA ARG A 141 -7.01 -3.94 13.90
C ARG A 141 -8.21 -3.93 14.85
N SER A 142 -9.00 -2.86 14.87
CA SER A 142 -10.26 -2.74 15.60
C SER A 142 -11.32 -3.68 15.01
N LEU A 143 -11.20 -3.95 13.71
CA LEU A 143 -12.10 -4.82 12.94
C LEU A 143 -11.50 -6.23 12.76
N HIS A 144 -10.17 -6.33 12.73
CA HIS A 144 -9.41 -7.58 12.60
C HIS A 144 -8.29 -7.66 13.66
N PRO A 145 -8.61 -8.15 14.87
CA PRO A 145 -7.67 -8.11 16.02
C PRO A 145 -6.45 -9.02 15.90
N ALA A 146 -6.38 -9.92 14.91
CA ALA A 146 -5.22 -10.77 14.66
C ALA A 146 -4.23 -10.07 13.70
N ALA A 147 -2.93 -10.17 14.00
CA ALA A 147 -1.93 -9.51 13.17
C ALA A 147 -1.88 -10.23 11.82
N GLY A 148 -2.01 -9.47 10.75
CA GLY A 148 -1.79 -9.94 9.39
C GLY A 148 -0.35 -9.72 8.97
N ASN A 149 0.09 -10.45 7.96
CA ASN A 149 1.44 -10.36 7.42
C ASN A 149 1.38 -9.94 5.95
N LYS A 150 2.41 -9.22 5.51
CA LYS A 150 2.59 -8.90 4.09
C LYS A 150 2.66 -10.17 3.26
N GLY A 151 1.85 -10.23 2.20
CA GLY A 151 1.70 -11.39 1.32
C GLY A 151 0.59 -12.36 1.74
N ASP A 152 -0.09 -12.12 2.87
CA ASP A 152 -1.29 -12.86 3.23
C ASP A 152 -2.46 -12.47 2.31
N ALA A 153 -3.56 -13.23 2.42
CA ALA A 153 -4.78 -12.92 1.71
C ALA A 153 -5.31 -11.52 2.13
N PRO A 154 -5.96 -10.79 1.21
CA PRO A 154 -6.49 -9.48 1.51
C PRO A 154 -7.48 -9.49 2.67
N ILE A 155 -7.40 -8.48 3.54
CA ILE A 155 -8.28 -8.32 4.70
C ILE A 155 -9.33 -7.23 4.39
N PRO A 156 -10.61 -7.58 4.14
CA PRO A 156 -11.66 -6.60 3.97
C PRO A 156 -12.11 -6.05 5.32
N ALA A 157 -12.41 -4.77 5.41
CA ALA A 157 -12.86 -4.12 6.63
C ALA A 157 -13.96 -3.10 6.33
N GLU A 158 -14.85 -2.89 7.29
CA GLU A 158 -15.96 -1.94 7.16
C GLU A 158 -16.00 -1.05 8.39
N MET A 159 -16.02 0.27 8.19
CA MET A 159 -16.21 1.22 9.29
C MET A 159 -17.49 2.02 9.08
N SER A 160 -18.17 2.31 10.18
CA SER A 160 -19.33 3.22 10.16
C SER A 160 -18.87 4.67 10.18
N ILE A 161 -19.59 5.51 9.45
CA ILE A 161 -19.48 6.97 9.47
C ILE A 161 -20.86 7.58 9.75
N ASP A 162 -20.91 8.80 10.24
CA ASP A 162 -22.15 9.56 10.45
C ASP A 162 -22.07 10.90 9.70
N VAL A 163 -22.88 11.02 8.65
CA VAL A 163 -22.89 12.19 7.76
C VAL A 163 -24.03 13.13 8.15
N PRO A 164 -23.77 14.33 8.69
CA PRO A 164 -24.83 15.19 9.15
C PRO A 164 -25.58 15.86 8.00
N GLU A 165 -26.87 16.16 8.20
CA GLU A 165 -27.70 16.91 7.24
C GLU A 165 -27.37 18.42 7.20
N SER A 166 -26.62 18.93 8.18
CA SER A 166 -26.29 20.35 8.30
C SER A 166 -24.90 20.56 8.89
N GLY A 167 -24.33 21.75 8.70
CA GLY A 167 -22.96 22.06 9.15
C GLY A 167 -21.87 21.42 8.29
N LEU A 168 -22.19 21.03 7.06
CA LEU A 168 -21.26 20.46 6.10
C LEU A 168 -20.18 21.49 5.70
N PRO A 169 -18.93 21.06 5.47
CA PRO A 169 -17.87 21.95 5.00
C PRO A 169 -17.97 22.27 3.50
N CYS A 170 -18.78 21.51 2.77
CA CYS A 170 -18.87 21.42 1.31
C CYS A 170 -20.33 21.43 0.84
N SER A 171 -20.53 21.60 -0.46
CA SER A 171 -21.87 21.52 -1.07
C SER A 171 -22.33 20.06 -1.12
N PRO A 172 -23.60 19.74 -0.82
CA PRO A 172 -24.12 18.39 -0.97
C PRO A 172 -23.96 17.82 -2.38
N GLU A 173 -23.89 18.66 -3.41
CA GLU A 173 -23.68 18.24 -4.79
C GLU A 173 -22.25 17.75 -5.05
N HIS A 174 -21.25 18.20 -4.27
CA HIS A 174 -19.87 17.75 -4.38
C HIS A 174 -19.08 18.00 -3.09
N CYS A 175 -18.68 16.90 -2.46
CA CYS A 175 -17.73 16.83 -1.36
C CYS A 175 -16.62 15.85 -1.68
N VAL A 176 -15.52 15.92 -0.93
CA VAL A 176 -14.51 14.87 -0.91
C VAL A 176 -14.60 14.10 0.40
N LEU A 177 -14.76 12.78 0.32
CA LEU A 177 -14.59 11.90 1.47
C LEU A 177 -13.11 11.50 1.56
N GLU A 178 -12.42 11.95 2.59
CA GLU A 178 -11.03 11.61 2.87
C GLU A 178 -10.98 10.56 3.98
N PHE A 179 -10.47 9.37 3.66
CA PHE A 179 -9.99 8.41 4.65
C PHE A 179 -8.52 8.71 4.94
N TYR A 180 -8.14 8.81 6.21
CA TYR A 180 -6.76 9.00 6.66
C TYR A 180 -6.39 7.94 7.69
N TRP A 181 -5.23 7.33 7.56
CA TRP A 181 -4.73 6.28 8.45
C TRP A 181 -3.25 6.47 8.73
N GLU A 182 -2.89 6.39 10.00
CA GLU A 182 -1.52 6.52 10.47
C GLU A 182 -1.07 5.19 11.09
N ALA A 183 -0.05 4.57 10.50
CA ALA A 183 0.57 3.35 11.02
C ALA A 183 1.66 3.69 12.04
N THR A 184 1.35 3.57 13.32
CA THR A 184 2.15 4.10 14.45
C THR A 184 3.15 3.10 15.06
N HIS A 185 3.16 1.85 14.59
CA HIS A 185 4.07 0.81 15.07
C HIS A 185 5.41 0.76 14.31
N LEU A 186 5.62 1.68 13.36
CA LEU A 186 6.83 1.85 12.57
C LEU A 186 7.36 3.28 12.77
N GLU A 187 8.67 3.50 12.63
CA GLU A 187 9.29 4.82 12.67
C GLU A 187 10.17 5.04 11.41
N PRO A 188 9.92 6.10 10.60
CA PRO A 188 8.81 7.04 10.74
C PRO A 188 7.44 6.36 10.53
N HIS A 189 6.39 6.95 11.10
CA HIS A 189 5.03 6.47 10.88
C HIS A 189 4.70 6.47 9.38
N GLU A 190 4.04 5.42 8.90
CA GLU A 190 3.53 5.42 7.53
C GLU A 190 2.15 6.08 7.51
N LEU A 191 1.99 7.08 6.64
CA LEU A 191 0.75 7.81 6.49
C LEU A 191 0.04 7.35 5.22
N PHE A 192 -1.23 7.02 5.33
CA PHE A 192 -2.09 6.65 4.22
C PHE A 192 -3.26 7.62 4.20
N ASN A 193 -3.63 8.11 3.02
CA ASN A 193 -4.95 8.71 2.85
C ASN A 193 -5.61 8.21 1.57
N ASN A 194 -6.91 8.31 1.40
CA ASN A 194 -7.59 8.02 0.13
C ASN A 194 -8.78 8.97 0.01
N CYS A 195 -9.01 9.49 -1.18
CA CYS A 195 -10.05 10.47 -1.42
C CYS A 195 -11.07 9.90 -2.38
N ALA A 196 -12.36 10.06 -2.09
CA ALA A 196 -13.43 9.79 -3.05
C ALA A 196 -14.25 11.07 -3.25
N ASP A 197 -14.52 11.43 -4.50
CA ASP A 197 -15.44 12.51 -4.82
C ASP A 197 -16.87 12.00 -4.76
N VAL A 198 -17.67 12.65 -3.91
CA VAL A 198 -19.00 12.18 -3.54
C VAL A 198 -20.05 13.27 -3.62
N SER A 199 -21.29 12.84 -3.82
CA SER A 199 -22.47 13.66 -3.54
C SER A 199 -23.09 13.18 -2.23
N LEU A 200 -23.71 14.10 -1.49
CA LEU A 200 -24.41 13.82 -0.25
C LEU A 200 -25.91 13.93 -0.48
N GLY A 201 -26.65 12.89 -0.13
CA GLY A 201 -28.10 12.91 -0.33
C GLY A 201 -28.77 11.56 -0.16
N GLY A 202 -30.08 11.62 0.05
CA GLY A 202 -30.89 10.46 0.42
C GLY A 202 -30.80 10.17 1.93
N SER A 203 -31.90 9.65 2.48
CA SER A 203 -31.89 9.11 3.84
C SER A 203 -31.28 7.72 3.81
N ALA A 204 -30.34 7.43 4.69
CA ALA A 204 -29.88 6.06 4.90
C ALA A 204 -31.08 5.20 5.30
N SER A 205 -31.63 4.43 4.36
CA SER A 205 -32.65 3.44 4.68
C SER A 205 -31.94 2.26 5.30
N GLY A 206 -31.68 2.38 6.61
CA GLY A 206 -31.13 1.31 7.45
C GLY A 206 -32.04 0.09 7.37
N THR A 207 -31.80 -0.76 6.38
CA THR A 207 -32.39 -2.08 6.28
C THR A 207 -31.30 -3.06 6.64
N THR A 208 -31.21 -3.39 7.92
CA THR A 208 -30.69 -4.69 8.37
C THR A 208 -31.61 -5.77 7.82
N ALA A 209 -31.43 -6.12 6.55
CA ALA A 209 -31.98 -7.34 5.98
C ALA A 209 -31.02 -8.49 6.32
N GLU A 210 -31.19 -9.06 7.50
CA GLU A 210 -30.73 -10.39 7.83
C GLU A 210 -31.42 -11.37 6.85
N SER A 211 -30.71 -11.73 5.79
CA SER A 211 -31.18 -12.70 4.79
C SER A 211 -31.21 -14.08 5.43
N SER A 212 -32.34 -14.39 6.06
CA SER A 212 -32.71 -15.75 6.44
C SER A 212 -32.90 -16.58 5.16
N ALA A 213 -31.88 -17.35 4.80
CA ALA A 213 -31.98 -18.34 3.74
C ALA A 213 -33.04 -19.40 4.12
N PRO A 214 -34.01 -19.75 3.24
CA PRO A 214 -34.92 -20.84 3.50
C PRO A 214 -34.19 -22.18 3.38
N ALA A 215 -34.31 -23.01 4.41
CA ALA A 215 -33.88 -24.40 4.37
C ALA A 215 -34.72 -25.19 3.34
N THR A 216 -34.17 -25.45 2.17
CA THR A 216 -34.70 -26.42 1.22
C THR A 216 -34.20 -27.82 1.59
N THR A 217 -35.13 -28.61 2.13
CA THR A 217 -35.01 -30.06 2.24
C THR A 217 -35.19 -30.68 0.85
N THR A 218 -34.10 -31.15 0.26
CA THR A 218 -34.15 -31.94 -0.98
C THR A 218 -33.58 -33.33 -0.73
N THR A 219 -34.47 -34.31 -0.91
CA THR A 219 -34.30 -35.75 -0.79
C THR A 219 -33.22 -36.29 -1.72
N ALA A 220 -32.39 -37.19 -1.19
CA ALA A 220 -31.41 -37.97 -1.95
C ALA A 220 -32.07 -38.92 -2.97
N PRO A 221 -31.44 -39.13 -4.14
CA PRO A 221 -31.41 -40.46 -4.73
C PRO A 221 -30.01 -40.95 -5.13
N ALA A 222 -29.97 -42.28 -5.24
CA ALA A 222 -28.86 -43.22 -5.33
C ALA A 222 -27.70 -42.91 -6.29
N THR A 223 -26.56 -43.43 -5.85
CA THR A 223 -25.30 -43.69 -6.54
C THR A 223 -25.45 -44.46 -7.85
N THR A 224 -24.84 -43.93 -8.92
CA THR A 224 -24.30 -44.73 -10.03
C THR A 224 -22.92 -44.19 -10.40
N THR A 225 -21.91 -45.00 -10.08
CA THR A 225 -20.51 -44.85 -10.51
C THR A 225 -20.42 -45.05 -12.02
N THR A 226 -19.93 -44.03 -12.73
CA THR A 226 -19.42 -44.20 -14.10
C THR A 226 -18.06 -43.51 -14.20
N ALA A 227 -17.10 -44.21 -14.80
CA ALA A 227 -15.69 -43.83 -14.90
C ALA A 227 -15.46 -42.51 -15.66
N PRO A 228 -14.33 -41.80 -15.42
CA PRO A 228 -14.06 -40.53 -16.08
C PRO A 228 -13.66 -40.76 -17.54
N ALA A 229 -14.37 -40.12 -18.48
CA ALA A 229 -13.87 -39.92 -19.83
C ALA A 229 -12.90 -38.74 -19.82
N THR A 230 -11.69 -38.99 -20.30
CA THR A 230 -10.60 -38.02 -20.46
C THR A 230 -10.96 -37.03 -21.56
N THR A 231 -11.36 -35.82 -21.18
CA THR A 231 -11.55 -34.71 -22.12
C THR A 231 -10.31 -33.84 -22.12
N THR A 232 -9.58 -33.85 -23.23
CA THR A 232 -8.41 -33.00 -23.47
C THR A 232 -8.83 -31.53 -23.48
N ALA A 233 -8.33 -30.75 -22.52
CA ALA A 233 -8.53 -29.30 -22.46
C ALA A 233 -7.80 -28.61 -23.64
N PRO A 234 -8.43 -27.63 -24.31
CA PRO A 234 -7.73 -26.78 -25.27
C PRO A 234 -6.67 -25.94 -24.54
N ALA A 235 -5.44 -25.96 -25.05
CA ALA A 235 -4.37 -25.08 -24.61
C ALA A 235 -4.73 -23.62 -24.95
N ALA A 236 -5.09 -22.84 -23.94
CA ALA A 236 -5.18 -21.39 -24.06
C ALA A 236 -3.76 -20.80 -23.97
N THR A 237 -3.12 -20.61 -25.12
CA THR A 237 -1.98 -19.70 -25.25
C THR A 237 -2.51 -18.27 -25.30
N THR A 238 -2.66 -17.65 -24.14
CA THR A 238 -2.74 -16.19 -24.04
C THR A 238 -1.31 -15.67 -24.05
N ALA A 239 -0.94 -14.98 -25.12
CA ALA A 239 0.34 -14.28 -25.19
C ALA A 239 0.38 -13.19 -24.11
N ALA A 240 1.48 -13.13 -23.37
CA ALA A 240 1.75 -12.01 -22.47
C ALA A 240 1.63 -10.69 -23.25
N PRO A 241 1.02 -9.64 -22.67
CA PRO A 241 0.98 -8.33 -23.31
C PRO A 241 2.41 -7.87 -23.59
N ALA A 242 2.65 -7.46 -24.83
CA ALA A 242 3.93 -6.91 -25.22
C ALA A 242 4.23 -5.68 -24.36
N SER A 243 5.40 -5.67 -23.71
CA SER A 243 5.95 -4.50 -23.05
C SER A 243 5.98 -3.35 -24.05
N THR A 244 5.09 -2.38 -23.89
CA THR A 244 5.20 -1.10 -24.58
C THR A 244 6.53 -0.49 -24.15
N SER A 245 7.47 -0.41 -25.09
CA SER A 245 8.73 0.30 -24.91
C SER A 245 8.38 1.73 -24.49
N SER A 246 8.86 2.11 -23.31
CA SER A 246 8.77 3.46 -22.78
C SER A 246 9.22 4.47 -23.85
N PRO A 247 8.56 5.63 -23.99
CA PRO A 247 9.07 6.73 -24.81
C PRO A 247 10.50 7.04 -24.37
N ALA A 248 11.37 7.32 -25.34
CA ALA A 248 12.75 7.72 -25.06
C ALA A 248 12.74 9.01 -24.21
N SER A 249 13.01 8.84 -22.91
CA SER A 249 13.09 9.91 -21.92
C SER A 249 14.19 10.90 -22.29
N SER A 250 13.82 12.19 -22.33
CA SER A 250 14.76 13.30 -22.37
C SER A 250 15.43 13.50 -21.01
N GLY A 251 16.39 12.62 -20.70
CA GLY A 251 17.73 13.06 -20.27
C GLY A 251 18.03 13.35 -18.80
N THR A 252 17.09 13.28 -17.85
CA THR A 252 17.42 13.54 -16.43
C THR A 252 17.18 12.28 -15.59
N THR A 253 18.22 11.82 -14.89
CA THR A 253 18.07 10.77 -13.87
C THR A 253 17.62 11.42 -12.58
N TYR A 254 16.60 10.87 -11.95
CA TYR A 254 16.10 11.32 -10.65
C TYR A 254 16.37 10.25 -9.60
N VAL A 255 16.62 10.69 -8.38
CA VAL A 255 16.80 9.83 -7.20
C VAL A 255 15.93 10.33 -6.07
N SER A 256 15.49 9.38 -5.26
CA SER A 256 14.74 9.63 -4.05
C SER A 256 15.57 10.34 -2.98
N VAL A 257 14.95 11.30 -2.30
CA VAL A 257 15.49 12.03 -1.16
C VAL A 257 15.00 11.35 0.13
N GLY A 258 15.93 11.00 1.03
CA GLY A 258 15.58 10.47 2.35
C GLY A 258 15.16 9.00 2.41
N ALA A 259 15.02 8.30 1.28
CA ALA A 259 14.74 6.86 1.28
C ALA A 259 15.93 6.07 1.86
N ASP A 260 15.63 5.12 2.77
CA ASP A 260 16.64 4.22 3.32
C ASP A 260 17.15 3.21 2.28
N SER A 261 18.22 2.49 2.61
CA SER A 261 18.88 1.56 1.68
C SER A 261 18.00 0.39 1.23
N SER A 262 16.96 0.04 1.98
CA SER A 262 16.04 -1.06 1.64
C SER A 262 15.03 -0.66 0.56
N MET A 263 14.67 0.63 0.49
CA MET A 263 13.69 1.15 -0.49
C MET A 263 14.31 2.05 -1.56
N LYS A 264 15.58 2.46 -1.40
CA LYS A 264 16.28 3.41 -2.29
C LYS A 264 16.12 3.07 -3.77
N ALA A 265 16.35 1.81 -4.16
CA ALA A 265 16.28 1.41 -5.56
C ALA A 265 14.86 1.52 -6.13
N ALA A 266 13.85 1.11 -5.36
CA ALA A 266 12.45 1.20 -5.78
C ALA A 266 12.00 2.66 -5.88
N MET A 267 12.43 3.50 -4.94
CA MET A 267 12.04 4.91 -4.91
C MET A 267 12.81 5.75 -5.94
N ASP A 268 14.06 5.40 -6.25
CA ASP A 268 14.80 5.97 -7.38
C ASP A 268 14.14 5.62 -8.71
N GLN A 269 13.70 4.37 -8.88
CA GLN A 269 12.96 3.97 -10.09
C GLN A 269 11.65 4.75 -10.21
N TRP A 270 10.89 4.86 -9.12
CA TRP A 270 9.66 5.67 -9.10
C TRP A 270 9.93 7.13 -9.46
N CYS A 271 10.99 7.74 -8.90
CA CYS A 271 11.38 9.10 -9.25
C CYS A 271 11.70 9.24 -10.75
N ASN A 272 12.44 8.28 -11.32
CA ASN A 272 12.75 8.29 -12.74
C ASN A 272 11.49 8.17 -13.61
N ASP A 273 10.54 7.33 -13.22
CA ASP A 273 9.32 7.07 -13.98
C ASP A 273 8.33 8.26 -13.91
N ASN A 274 8.22 8.92 -12.76
CA ASN A 274 7.27 10.00 -12.56
C ASN A 274 7.82 11.37 -12.98
N CYS A 275 9.10 11.66 -12.68
CA CYS A 275 9.71 12.95 -13.02
C CYS A 275 9.98 13.10 -14.52
N ASN A 276 10.17 12.00 -15.25
CA ASN A 276 10.36 12.01 -16.71
C ASN A 276 9.07 11.76 -17.50
N ASN A 277 7.91 11.76 -16.84
CA ASN A 277 6.62 11.57 -17.51
C ASN A 277 6.13 12.85 -18.21
N ASP A 278 5.06 12.76 -19.01
CA ASP A 278 4.38 13.92 -19.62
C ASP A 278 2.87 13.92 -19.28
N PRO A 279 2.39 14.84 -18.43
CA PRO A 279 3.17 15.88 -17.73
C PRO A 279 4.07 15.30 -16.62
N PRO A 280 5.23 15.91 -16.34
CA PRO A 280 6.15 15.42 -15.31
C PRO A 280 5.58 15.64 -13.91
N TYR A 281 5.71 14.63 -13.04
CA TYR A 281 5.39 14.72 -11.62
C TYR A 281 6.64 14.44 -10.78
N CYS A 282 7.26 15.52 -10.28
CA CYS A 282 8.53 15.44 -9.56
C CYS A 282 8.48 16.27 -8.27
N PRO A 283 7.97 15.72 -7.15
CA PRO A 283 7.96 16.42 -5.88
C PRO A 283 9.39 16.65 -5.40
N ASP A 284 9.77 17.90 -5.17
CA ASP A 284 11.11 18.33 -4.75
C ASP A 284 11.54 17.78 -3.38
N THR A 285 10.58 17.46 -2.52
CA THR A 285 10.79 16.81 -1.22
C THR A 285 11.06 15.32 -1.32
N THR A 286 10.70 14.67 -2.43
CA THR A 286 10.75 13.21 -2.61
C THR A 286 11.77 12.81 -3.66
N CYS A 287 11.92 13.60 -4.73
CA CYS A 287 12.82 13.33 -5.84
C CYS A 287 13.72 14.53 -6.11
N THR A 288 15.00 14.25 -6.37
CA THR A 288 15.96 15.24 -6.86
C THR A 288 16.60 14.72 -8.13
N ALA A 289 16.97 15.63 -9.04
CA ALA A 289 17.85 15.28 -10.14
C ALA A 289 19.20 14.78 -9.56
N ALA A 290 19.69 13.67 -10.13
CA ALA A 290 20.92 12.99 -9.73
C ALA A 290 22.18 13.65 -10.31
#